data_AF-A0A1Y6KIL0-F1
#
_entry.id   AF-A0A1Y6KIL0-F1
#
_cell.length_a   1.000
_cell.length_b   1.000
_cell.length_c   1.000
_cell.angle_alpha   90.00
_cell.angle_beta   90.00
_cell.angle_gamma   90.00
#
_symmetry.space_group_name_H-M   'P 1'
#
loop_
_entity.id
_entity.type
_entity.pdbx_description
1 polymer ?
#
loop_
_entity_poly.entity_id
_entity_poly.type
_entity_poly.pdbx_seq_one_letter_code
_entity_poly.pdbx_strand_id
1 'polypeptide(L)'
;MALFLDIFGYLSVVLRGLTLLAQSFTIGGIAFQLLLLRPMQDNLSADALVVGKRAQRFLRRSAYGWFAVVAISLAVNMAALTGTLDLSLREAIGADFARSGLVVAACALGIAALARTGTWVNWRAAALVGLMGLALAMQLNLTHAASRLDVRWPLLAADFLHMLGAGIWIGGLPYFLMALNGCTAEDDQRRIGRRYSLMSMASVAAIVLGGTIMAVAYLGSFEAIYGTAYGVMASAKVAMLLMLLALGAANFLAVERLRHGDPAAPLLRMKRFVEVELGIGLTVLLTAGSLTSLPPGIDLSQDRLSWAEIVERAAPQWPRLTSPSVDQLTVSQLQARIDAADAQRVTAPQACVPGEGVILPRSAADIAWSEYNHHWAGIFVVLIGVLALIERFSWGRWARHWPLLFLLMAAFLFLRADEMAWPLGPIGFWASWRDPEVAQHRLFVVLIILFGLFEWRVRLRGQQAGRAALVFPLTVAAGGALLLTHSHAIANIKDQLLIEMSHTPLALCGITAGWARWLELRMDGKISRAAAWVWPVAFVLVGLILLDYREA
;
A
#
# COMPACT_ATOMS: atom_id res chain seq x y z
N MET A 1 -23.44 -14.11 -8.59
CA MET A 1 -22.13 -14.77 -8.66
C MET A 1 -21.15 -13.94 -9.49
N ALA A 2 -21.49 -13.57 -10.74
CA ALA A 2 -20.65 -12.73 -11.61
C ALA A 2 -20.07 -11.48 -10.91
N LEU A 3 -20.93 -10.58 -10.41
CA LEU A 3 -20.49 -9.36 -9.68
C LEU A 3 -19.54 -9.64 -8.49
N PHE A 4 -19.72 -10.78 -7.80
CA PHE A 4 -18.85 -11.16 -6.68
C PHE A 4 -17.48 -11.61 -7.18
N LEU A 5 -17.43 -12.38 -8.27
CA LEU A 5 -16.18 -12.81 -8.89
C LEU A 5 -15.40 -11.62 -9.47
N ASP A 6 -16.09 -10.61 -9.99
CA ASP A 6 -15.47 -9.39 -10.53
C ASP A 6 -14.68 -8.62 -9.45
N ILE A 7 -15.18 -8.59 -8.21
CA ILE A 7 -14.49 -7.91 -7.08
C ILE A 7 -13.63 -8.86 -6.23
N PHE A 8 -13.71 -10.17 -6.45
CA PHE A 8 -13.07 -11.19 -5.61
C PHE A 8 -11.55 -11.05 -5.57
N GLY A 9 -10.92 -10.78 -6.72
CA GLY A 9 -9.47 -10.61 -6.81
C GLY A 9 -8.98 -9.45 -5.93
N TYR A 10 -9.61 -8.28 -6.10
CA TYR A 10 -9.33 -7.10 -5.28
C TYR A 10 -9.57 -7.35 -3.79
N LEU A 11 -10.72 -7.94 -3.43
CA LEU A 11 -11.07 -8.22 -2.04
C LEU A 11 -10.06 -9.19 -1.40
N SER A 12 -9.59 -10.19 -2.15
CA SER A 12 -8.60 -11.16 -1.69
C SER A 12 -7.25 -10.52 -1.39
N VAL A 13 -6.79 -9.60 -2.24
CA VAL A 13 -5.54 -8.84 -2.02
C VAL A 13 -5.65 -7.96 -0.77
N VAL A 14 -6.75 -7.21 -0.63
CA VAL A 14 -6.99 -6.34 0.53
C VAL A 14 -7.03 -7.15 1.83
N LEU A 15 -7.80 -8.24 1.85
CA LEU A 15 -7.93 -9.10 3.02
C LEU A 15 -6.60 -9.77 3.39
N ARG A 16 -5.78 -10.14 2.40
CA ARG A 16 -4.43 -10.67 2.65
C ARG A 16 -3.51 -9.62 3.26
N GLY A 17 -3.49 -8.40 2.73
CA GLY A 17 -2.74 -7.29 3.33
C GLY A 17 -3.17 -7.02 4.78
N LEU A 18 -4.48 -6.98 5.05
CA LEU A 18 -5.03 -6.82 6.40
C LEU A 18 -4.66 -7.98 7.33
N THR A 19 -4.62 -9.22 6.82
CA THR A 19 -4.18 -10.39 7.58
C THR A 19 -2.72 -10.24 8.00
N LEU A 20 -1.83 -9.87 7.09
CA LEU A 20 -0.41 -9.64 7.37
C LEU A 20 -0.19 -8.52 8.40
N LEU A 21 -0.97 -7.44 8.31
CA LEU A 21 -0.95 -6.35 9.30
C LEU A 21 -1.36 -6.82 10.70
N ALA A 22 -2.54 -7.45 10.82
CA ALA A 22 -3.07 -7.87 12.12
C ALA A 22 -2.21 -8.98 12.76
N GLN A 23 -1.70 -9.90 11.94
CA GLN A 23 -0.72 -10.90 12.35
C GLN A 23 0.55 -10.23 12.87
N SER A 24 1.13 -9.30 12.10
CA SER A 24 2.38 -8.64 12.47
C SER A 24 2.25 -7.88 13.78
N PHE A 25 1.17 -7.10 13.97
CA PHE A 25 0.90 -6.43 15.25
C PHE A 25 0.74 -7.41 16.41
N THR A 26 0.18 -8.60 16.17
CA THR A 26 0.03 -9.62 17.21
C THR A 26 1.39 -10.22 17.59
N ILE A 27 2.21 -10.60 16.61
CA ILE A 27 3.58 -11.11 16.82
C ILE A 27 4.43 -10.06 17.54
N GLY A 28 4.42 -8.83 17.05
CA GLY A 28 5.16 -7.71 17.64
C GLY A 28 4.72 -7.42 19.07
N GLY A 29 3.43 -7.56 19.38
CA GLY A 29 2.92 -7.42 20.74
C GLY A 29 3.39 -8.51 21.68
N ILE A 30 3.39 -9.77 21.23
CA ILE A 30 3.94 -10.89 22.01
C ILE A 30 5.43 -10.67 22.26
N ALA A 31 6.20 -10.33 21.23
CA ALA A 31 7.63 -10.07 21.33
C ALA A 31 7.94 -8.87 22.25
N PHE A 32 7.21 -7.77 22.10
CA PHE A 32 7.38 -6.58 22.95
C PHE A 32 7.11 -6.88 24.43
N GLN A 33 6.09 -7.68 24.72
CA GLN A 33 5.78 -8.07 26.09
C GLN A 33 6.81 -9.03 26.69
N LEU A 34 7.19 -10.07 25.94
CA LEU A 34 8.00 -11.16 26.48
C LEU A 34 9.51 -10.91 26.39
N LEU A 35 9.98 -10.24 25.33
CA LEU A 35 11.42 -10.04 25.07
C LEU A 35 11.94 -8.67 25.55
N LEU A 36 11.03 -7.70 25.75
CA LEU A 36 11.36 -6.33 26.16
C LEU A 36 10.81 -5.97 27.54
N LEU A 37 9.48 -5.92 27.71
CA LEU A 37 8.91 -5.42 28.98
C LEU A 37 9.12 -6.38 30.15
N ARG A 38 8.81 -7.67 29.97
CA ARG A 38 8.88 -8.65 31.06
C ARG A 38 10.28 -8.78 31.68
N PRO A 39 11.39 -8.90 30.91
CA PRO A 39 12.73 -9.00 31.49
C PRO A 39 13.20 -7.71 32.18
N MET A 40 12.53 -6.58 31.91
CA MET A 40 12.95 -5.26 32.40
C MET A 40 11.98 -4.70 33.45
N GLN A 41 10.94 -5.44 33.83
CA GLN A 41 9.84 -4.96 34.66
C GLN A 41 10.31 -4.38 36.02
N ASP A 42 11.35 -4.98 36.62
CA ASP A 42 11.88 -4.57 37.93
C ASP A 42 12.77 -3.31 37.83
N ASN A 43 13.18 -2.97 36.61
CA ASN A 43 14.10 -1.87 36.29
C ASN A 43 13.39 -0.70 35.60
N LEU A 44 12.08 -0.76 35.43
CA LEU A 44 11.30 0.26 34.73
C LEU A 44 10.35 0.96 35.71
N SER A 45 10.02 2.23 35.43
CA SER A 45 9.11 2.99 36.28
C SER A 45 7.66 2.47 36.22
N ALA A 46 6.82 2.97 37.13
CA ALA A 46 5.38 2.67 37.13
C ALA A 46 4.67 3.07 35.82
N ASP A 47 5.12 4.14 35.15
CA ASP A 47 4.59 4.56 33.84
C ASP A 47 4.77 3.48 32.79
N ALA A 48 5.96 2.85 32.75
CA ALA A 48 6.25 1.77 31.82
C ALA A 48 5.37 0.54 32.08
N LEU A 49 5.01 0.26 33.34
CA LEU A 49 4.06 -0.80 33.67
C LEU A 49 2.63 -0.47 33.19
N VAL A 50 2.22 0.80 33.28
CA VAL A 50 0.94 1.27 32.72
C VAL A 50 0.93 1.14 31.19
N VAL A 51 2.03 1.50 30.53
CA VAL A 51 2.22 1.25 29.09
C VAL A 51 2.12 -0.24 28.80
N GLY A 52 2.75 -1.10 29.62
CA GLY A 52 2.67 -2.55 29.48
C GLY A 52 1.23 -3.06 29.42
N LYS A 53 0.35 -2.55 30.30
CA LYS A 53 -1.09 -2.87 30.28
C LYS A 53 -1.82 -2.33 29.04
N ARG A 54 -1.44 -1.15 28.53
CA ARG A 54 -1.97 -0.60 27.26
C ARG A 54 -1.55 -1.47 26.07
N ALA A 55 -0.29 -1.86 26.03
CA ALA A 55 0.27 -2.76 25.03
C ALA A 55 -0.42 -4.13 25.05
N GLN A 56 -0.69 -4.72 26.23
CA GLN A 56 -1.48 -5.96 26.34
C GLN A 56 -2.90 -5.81 25.75
N ARG A 57 -3.57 -4.68 26.00
CA ARG A 57 -4.90 -4.41 25.41
C ARG A 57 -4.84 -4.29 23.89
N PHE A 58 -3.79 -3.66 23.35
CA PHE A 58 -3.61 -3.57 21.90
C PHE A 58 -3.30 -4.94 21.28
N LEU A 59 -2.41 -5.74 21.91
CA LEU A 59 -2.15 -7.13 21.51
C LEU A 59 -3.44 -7.96 21.45
N ARG A 60 -4.29 -7.84 22.46
CA ARG A 60 -5.58 -8.53 22.45
C ARG A 60 -6.48 -8.08 21.29
N ARG A 61 -6.52 -6.77 21.03
CA ARG A 61 -7.32 -6.20 19.91
C ARG A 61 -6.75 -6.61 18.55
N SER A 62 -5.44 -6.63 18.37
CA SER A 62 -4.81 -7.07 17.12
C SER A 62 -5.06 -8.56 16.88
N ALA A 63 -5.06 -9.38 17.93
CA ALA A 63 -5.37 -10.81 17.81
C ALA A 63 -6.84 -11.06 17.44
N TYR A 64 -7.79 -10.30 18.03
CA TYR A 64 -9.19 -10.33 17.58
C TYR A 64 -9.36 -9.83 16.14
N GLY A 65 -8.64 -8.76 15.76
CA GLY A 65 -8.61 -8.27 14.40
C GLY A 65 -8.08 -9.32 13.42
N TRP A 66 -7.02 -10.04 13.80
CA TRP A 66 -6.45 -11.13 13.01
C TRP A 66 -7.46 -12.26 12.82
N PHE A 67 -8.11 -12.71 13.89
CA PHE A 67 -9.20 -13.69 13.82
C PHE A 67 -10.31 -13.23 12.86
N ALA A 68 -10.80 -11.99 13.02
CA ALA A 68 -11.89 -11.47 12.21
C ALA A 68 -11.54 -11.42 10.71
N VAL A 69 -10.37 -10.90 10.36
CA VAL A 69 -9.92 -10.80 8.97
C VAL A 69 -9.69 -12.18 8.36
N VAL A 70 -9.10 -13.13 9.09
CA VAL A 70 -8.94 -14.51 8.61
C VAL A 70 -10.29 -15.19 8.43
N ALA A 71 -11.24 -15.01 9.35
CA ALA A 71 -12.59 -15.57 9.22
C ALA A 71 -13.33 -15.01 7.98
N ILE A 72 -13.23 -13.70 7.74
CA ILE A 72 -13.79 -13.06 6.53
C ILE A 72 -13.09 -13.59 5.28
N SER A 73 -11.76 -13.71 5.30
CA SER A 73 -10.97 -14.26 4.19
C SER A 73 -11.39 -15.69 3.87
N LEU A 74 -11.59 -16.53 4.89
CA LEU A 74 -12.08 -17.90 4.72
C LEU A 74 -13.48 -17.91 4.11
N ALA A 75 -14.39 -17.09 4.61
CA ALA A 75 -15.75 -17.00 4.08
C ALA A 75 -15.74 -16.59 2.59
N VAL A 76 -14.96 -15.58 2.23
CA VAL A 76 -14.83 -15.09 0.84
C VAL A 76 -14.21 -16.14 -0.07
N ASN A 77 -13.10 -16.79 0.34
CA ASN A 77 -12.46 -17.83 -0.46
C ASN A 77 -13.32 -19.10 -0.59
N MET A 78 -14.03 -19.50 0.47
CA MET A 78 -14.96 -20.63 0.42
C MET A 78 -16.14 -20.31 -0.50
N ALA A 79 -16.73 -19.11 -0.40
CA ALA A 79 -17.84 -18.70 -1.27
C ALA A 79 -17.43 -18.69 -2.75
N ALA A 80 -16.21 -18.21 -3.05
CA ALA A 80 -15.65 -18.28 -4.40
C ALA A 80 -15.48 -19.72 -4.85
N LEU A 81 -14.85 -20.58 -4.04
CA LEU A 81 -14.62 -21.99 -4.39
C LEU A 81 -15.92 -22.76 -4.64
N THR A 82 -16.89 -22.67 -3.72
CA THR A 82 -18.17 -23.37 -3.87
C THR A 82 -18.99 -22.81 -5.02
N GLY A 83 -18.87 -21.51 -5.28
CA GLY A 83 -19.61 -20.82 -6.32
C GLY A 83 -19.05 -21.00 -7.73
N THR A 84 -17.78 -21.40 -7.87
CA THR A 84 -17.14 -21.65 -9.17
C THR A 84 -17.05 -23.12 -9.53
N LEU A 85 -16.91 -24.00 -8.54
CA LEU A 85 -16.73 -25.45 -8.76
C LEU A 85 -17.96 -26.28 -8.37
N ASP A 86 -19.08 -25.65 -8.01
CA ASP A 86 -20.32 -26.30 -7.54
C ASP A 86 -20.10 -27.34 -6.43
N LEU A 87 -19.08 -27.11 -5.59
CA LEU A 87 -18.73 -28.00 -4.48
C LEU A 87 -19.63 -27.75 -3.25
N SER A 88 -19.86 -28.80 -2.47
CA SER A 88 -20.52 -28.66 -1.17
C SER A 88 -19.62 -27.96 -0.15
N LEU A 89 -20.22 -27.33 0.86
CA LEU A 89 -19.46 -26.72 1.98
C LEU A 89 -18.55 -27.72 2.70
N ARG A 90 -18.96 -29.00 2.77
CA ARG A 90 -18.15 -30.06 3.40
C ARG A 90 -16.87 -30.32 2.61
N GLU A 91 -16.95 -30.36 1.29
CA GLU A 91 -15.80 -30.52 0.41
C GLU A 91 -14.89 -29.29 0.47
N ALA A 92 -15.48 -28.08 0.48
CA ALA A 92 -14.73 -26.83 0.59
C ALA A 92 -13.93 -26.72 1.91
N ILE A 93 -14.50 -27.14 3.05
CA ILE A 93 -13.79 -27.21 4.34
C ILE A 93 -12.62 -28.21 4.28
N GLY A 94 -12.72 -29.22 3.42
CA GLY A 94 -11.67 -30.18 3.17
C GLY A 94 -10.46 -29.60 2.42
N ALA A 95 -10.55 -28.43 1.81
CA ALA A 95 -9.43 -27.82 1.08
C ALA A 95 -8.29 -27.38 2.03
N ASP A 96 -7.05 -27.49 1.58
CA ASP A 96 -5.86 -27.18 2.40
C ASP A 96 -5.85 -25.74 2.91
N PHE A 97 -6.32 -24.79 2.09
CA PHE A 97 -6.42 -23.39 2.51
C PHE A 97 -7.45 -23.21 3.63
N ALA A 98 -8.57 -23.93 3.56
CA ALA A 98 -9.65 -23.84 4.55
C ALA A 98 -9.20 -24.42 5.89
N ARG A 99 -8.58 -25.62 5.88
CA ARG A 99 -8.02 -26.23 7.10
C ARG A 99 -6.95 -25.36 7.74
N SER A 100 -5.99 -24.87 6.95
CA SER A 100 -4.91 -24.02 7.45
C SER A 100 -5.46 -22.71 8.02
N GLY A 101 -6.39 -22.06 7.31
CA GLY A 101 -7.05 -20.85 7.77
C GLY A 101 -7.86 -21.05 9.06
N LEU A 102 -8.58 -22.17 9.20
CA LEU A 102 -9.32 -22.49 10.42
C LEU A 102 -8.39 -22.62 11.63
N VAL A 103 -7.23 -23.27 11.47
CA VAL A 103 -6.23 -23.36 12.54
C VAL A 103 -5.63 -22.00 12.87
N VAL A 104 -5.32 -21.17 11.86
CA VAL A 104 -4.86 -19.79 12.08
C VAL A 104 -5.90 -18.98 12.85
N ALA A 105 -7.18 -19.06 12.46
CA ALA A 105 -8.27 -18.38 13.14
C ALA A 105 -8.39 -18.85 14.61
N ALA A 106 -8.35 -20.17 14.86
CA ALA A 106 -8.40 -20.73 16.21
C ALA A 106 -7.21 -20.27 17.06
N CYS A 107 -6.00 -20.23 16.49
CA CYS A 107 -4.81 -19.73 17.18
C CYS A 107 -4.91 -18.24 17.49
N ALA A 108 -5.36 -17.42 16.54
CA ALA A 108 -5.56 -15.98 16.75
C ALA A 108 -6.59 -15.72 17.86
N LEU A 109 -7.69 -16.48 17.88
CA LEU A 109 -8.69 -16.40 18.95
C LEU A 109 -8.14 -16.87 20.30
N GLY A 110 -7.35 -17.95 20.33
CA GLY A 110 -6.65 -18.43 21.52
C GLY A 110 -5.66 -17.39 22.08
N ILE A 111 -4.89 -16.74 21.20
CA ILE A 111 -4.01 -15.63 21.56
C ILE A 111 -4.82 -14.48 22.16
N ALA A 112 -5.93 -14.09 21.53
CA ALA A 112 -6.79 -13.03 22.06
C ALA A 112 -7.35 -13.38 23.45
N ALA A 113 -7.75 -14.65 23.65
CA ALA A 113 -8.25 -15.14 24.93
C ALA A 113 -7.17 -15.15 26.03
N LEU A 114 -5.91 -15.43 25.68
CA LEU A 114 -4.78 -15.50 26.61
C LEU A 114 -4.06 -14.16 26.83
N ALA A 115 -4.15 -13.21 25.90
CA ALA A 115 -3.58 -11.86 25.98
C ALA A 115 -4.33 -10.92 26.94
N ARG A 116 -4.88 -11.46 28.03
CA ARG A 116 -5.59 -10.69 29.07
C ARG A 116 -4.59 -9.83 29.84
N THR A 117 -5.04 -8.61 30.17
CA THR A 117 -4.25 -7.68 30.99
C THR A 117 -3.93 -8.29 32.34
N GLY A 118 -2.65 -8.31 32.72
CA GLY A 118 -2.20 -8.91 33.98
C GLY A 118 -0.77 -9.39 33.93
N THR A 119 -0.31 -9.98 35.03
CA THR A 119 1.06 -10.51 35.18
C THR A 119 1.31 -11.70 34.25
N TRP A 120 2.53 -11.79 33.73
CA TRP A 120 2.96 -12.88 32.86
C TRP A 120 3.39 -14.09 33.68
N VAL A 121 2.58 -15.15 33.68
CA VAL A 121 2.95 -16.46 34.24
C VAL A 121 3.58 -17.32 33.13
N ASN A 122 4.55 -18.18 33.48
CA ASN A 122 5.35 -18.96 32.52
C ASN A 122 4.52 -19.76 31.51
N TRP A 123 3.48 -20.48 31.98
CA TRP A 123 2.62 -21.28 31.10
C TRP A 123 1.88 -20.41 30.07
N ARG A 124 1.43 -19.21 30.46
CA ARG A 124 0.70 -18.28 29.58
C ARG A 124 1.61 -17.75 28.48
N ALA A 125 2.85 -17.42 28.83
CA ALA A 125 3.86 -17.01 27.86
C ALA A 125 4.19 -18.16 26.88
N ALA A 126 4.40 -19.38 27.39
CA ALA A 126 4.67 -20.55 26.56
C ALA A 126 3.50 -20.85 25.60
N ALA A 127 2.25 -20.78 26.09
CA ALA A 127 1.06 -20.99 25.27
C ALA A 127 0.93 -19.94 24.16
N LEU A 128 1.19 -18.66 24.44
CA LEU A 128 1.17 -17.61 23.41
C LEU A 128 2.24 -17.84 22.33
N VAL A 129 3.45 -18.21 22.72
CA VAL A 129 4.54 -18.52 21.77
C VAL A 129 4.19 -19.75 20.94
N GLY A 130 3.62 -20.80 21.56
CA GLY A 130 3.17 -22.00 20.87
C GLY A 130 2.06 -21.72 19.86
N LEU A 131 1.03 -20.97 20.24
CA LEU A 131 -0.07 -20.58 19.34
C LEU A 131 0.43 -19.68 18.20
N MET A 132 1.35 -18.74 18.48
CA MET A 132 1.98 -17.91 17.47
C MET A 132 2.79 -18.75 16.47
N GLY A 133 3.59 -19.69 16.97
CA GLY A 133 4.39 -20.59 16.14
C GLY A 133 3.52 -21.50 15.26
N LEU A 134 2.46 -22.08 15.83
CA LEU A 134 1.50 -22.91 15.10
C LEU A 134 0.76 -22.10 14.03
N ALA A 135 0.29 -20.89 14.36
CA ALA A 135 -0.38 -20.02 13.41
C ALA A 135 0.55 -19.65 12.24
N LEU A 136 1.80 -19.26 12.53
CA LEU A 136 2.80 -18.99 11.49
C LEU A 136 3.06 -20.22 10.62
N ALA A 137 3.25 -21.40 11.22
CA ALA A 137 3.47 -22.65 10.48
C ALA A 137 2.30 -22.99 9.54
N MET A 138 1.05 -22.79 9.99
CA MET A 138 -0.13 -23.00 9.15
C MET A 138 -0.28 -21.93 8.06
N GLN A 139 0.14 -20.69 8.33
CA GLN A 139 0.15 -19.62 7.34
C GLN A 139 1.09 -19.93 6.16
N LEU A 140 2.18 -20.68 6.38
CA LEU A 140 3.10 -21.09 5.31
C LEU A 140 2.44 -21.99 4.25
N ASN A 141 1.39 -22.73 4.61
CA ASN A 141 0.62 -23.52 3.64
C ASN A 141 -0.18 -22.64 2.66
N LEU A 142 -0.27 -21.33 2.93
CA LEU A 142 -1.01 -20.35 2.13
C LEU A 142 -0.08 -19.46 1.28
N THR A 143 1.20 -19.83 1.17
CA THR A 143 2.22 -19.10 0.40
C THR A 143 2.78 -19.95 -0.73
N HIS A 144 3.49 -19.32 -1.69
CA HIS A 144 4.14 -20.04 -2.78
C HIS A 144 5.18 -21.06 -2.29
N ALA A 145 5.69 -20.94 -1.06
CA ALA A 145 6.65 -21.90 -0.51
C ALA A 145 6.05 -23.31 -0.41
N ALA A 146 4.75 -23.42 -0.11
CA ALA A 146 4.08 -24.71 0.05
C ALA A 146 3.96 -25.50 -1.26
N SER A 147 3.90 -24.80 -2.41
CA SER A 147 3.76 -25.41 -3.73
C SER A 147 5.10 -25.76 -4.42
N ARG A 148 6.25 -25.42 -3.81
CA ARG A 148 7.59 -25.72 -4.35
C ARG A 148 8.13 -27.05 -3.82
N LEU A 149 7.63 -28.17 -4.34
CA LEU A 149 7.90 -29.51 -3.78
C LEU A 149 9.39 -29.91 -3.77
N ASP A 150 10.15 -29.40 -4.72
CA ASP A 150 11.58 -29.61 -4.94
C ASP A 150 12.46 -28.91 -3.88
N VAL A 151 12.12 -27.68 -3.51
CA VAL A 151 12.88 -26.85 -2.54
C VAL A 151 12.02 -26.36 -1.37
N ARG A 152 11.01 -27.17 -1.00
CA ARG A 152 9.95 -26.79 -0.07
C ARG A 152 10.48 -26.33 1.29
N TRP A 153 11.30 -27.16 1.93
CA TRP A 153 11.73 -26.92 3.31
C TRP A 153 12.59 -25.67 3.49
N PRO A 154 13.61 -25.43 2.65
CA PRO A 154 14.35 -24.15 2.69
C PRO A 154 13.45 -22.93 2.51
N LEU A 155 12.47 -22.98 1.60
CA LEU A 155 11.56 -21.86 1.36
C LEU A 155 10.58 -21.65 2.51
N LEU A 156 10.02 -22.71 3.09
CA LEU A 156 9.18 -22.61 4.28
C LEU A 156 9.95 -22.00 5.46
N ALA A 157 11.21 -22.40 5.67
CA ALA A 157 12.05 -21.84 6.72
C ALA A 157 12.39 -20.35 6.46
N ALA A 158 12.71 -20.00 5.22
CA ALA A 158 12.98 -18.62 4.81
C ALA A 158 11.74 -17.73 4.98
N ASP A 159 10.56 -18.20 4.57
CA ASP A 159 9.29 -17.48 4.68
C ASP A 159 8.89 -17.31 6.16
N PHE A 160 9.02 -18.37 6.98
CA PHE A 160 8.82 -18.29 8.43
C PHE A 160 9.72 -17.24 9.07
N LEU A 161 11.02 -17.26 8.76
CA LEU A 161 12.00 -16.32 9.30
C LEU A 161 11.67 -14.88 8.88
N HIS A 162 11.30 -14.70 7.61
CA HIS A 162 10.92 -13.39 7.07
C HIS A 162 9.66 -12.84 7.74
N MET A 163 8.60 -13.65 7.87
CA MET A 163 7.35 -13.27 8.52
C MET A 163 7.54 -12.99 10.01
N LEU A 164 8.33 -13.80 10.71
CA LEU A 164 8.66 -13.59 12.13
C LEU A 164 9.43 -12.28 12.32
N GLY A 165 10.45 -12.03 11.50
CA GLY A 165 11.22 -10.79 11.55
C GLY A 165 10.35 -9.57 11.26
N ALA A 166 9.51 -9.61 10.22
CA ALA A 166 8.58 -8.54 9.89
C ALA A 166 7.58 -8.28 11.03
N GLY A 167 7.06 -9.34 11.65
CA GLY A 167 6.16 -9.25 12.80
C GLY A 167 6.82 -8.64 14.04
N ILE A 168 8.07 -8.99 14.34
CA ILE A 168 8.79 -8.44 15.51
C ILE A 168 9.20 -6.99 15.28
N TRP A 169 9.76 -6.66 14.11
CA TRP A 169 10.18 -5.30 13.79
C TRP A 169 8.98 -4.40 13.51
N ILE A 170 8.37 -4.50 12.33
CA ILE A 170 7.30 -3.60 11.89
C ILE A 170 6.09 -3.72 12.84
N GLY A 171 5.72 -4.96 13.20
CA GLY A 171 4.62 -5.21 14.12
C GLY A 171 4.87 -4.71 15.55
N GLY A 172 6.13 -4.53 15.95
CA GLY A 172 6.53 -3.97 17.24
C GLY A 172 6.48 -2.44 17.31
N LEU A 173 6.50 -1.74 16.17
CA LEU A 173 6.57 -0.27 16.12
C LEU A 173 5.40 0.43 16.84
N PRO A 174 4.12 -0.01 16.73
CA PRO A 174 3.03 0.60 17.49
C PRO A 174 3.24 0.52 19.01
N TYR A 175 3.77 -0.60 19.50
CA TYR A 175 4.05 -0.80 20.92
C TYR A 175 5.22 0.07 21.38
N PHE A 176 6.24 0.17 20.53
CA PHE A 176 7.36 1.07 20.77
C PHE A 176 6.90 2.53 20.83
N LEU A 177 6.05 2.98 19.90
CA LEU A 177 5.43 4.31 19.95
C LEU A 177 4.59 4.53 21.20
N MET A 178 3.81 3.54 21.64
CA MET A 178 3.05 3.62 22.89
C MET A 178 3.98 3.81 24.10
N ALA A 179 5.13 3.15 24.13
CA ALA A 179 6.13 3.33 25.18
C ALA A 179 6.82 4.68 25.12
N LEU A 180 7.25 5.13 23.94
CA LEU A 180 7.85 6.45 23.79
C LEU A 180 6.89 7.58 24.19
N ASN A 181 5.59 7.41 23.95
CA ASN A 181 4.58 8.41 24.32
C ASN A 181 4.07 8.29 25.76
N GLY A 182 4.18 7.11 26.38
CA GLY A 182 3.63 6.83 27.70
C GLY A 182 4.63 6.87 28.84
N CYS A 183 5.91 6.61 28.59
CA CYS A 183 6.95 6.72 29.61
C CYS A 183 7.48 8.15 29.67
N THR A 184 7.44 8.79 30.85
CA THR A 184 7.94 10.16 31.04
C THR A 184 9.42 10.22 31.43
N ALA A 185 9.91 9.20 32.13
CA ALA A 185 11.32 9.08 32.52
C ALA A 185 12.23 8.83 31.31
N GLU A 186 13.28 9.65 31.16
CA GLU A 186 14.25 9.51 30.06
C GLU A 186 14.98 8.16 30.09
N ASP A 187 15.31 7.67 31.29
CA ASP A 187 16.01 6.39 31.46
C ASP A 187 15.20 5.21 30.93
N ASP A 188 13.88 5.21 31.16
CA ASP A 188 12.98 4.20 30.61
C ASP A 188 12.96 4.25 29.08
N GLN A 189 12.85 5.45 28.51
CA GLN A 189 12.85 5.63 27.05
C GLN A 189 14.17 5.16 26.42
N ARG A 190 15.32 5.45 27.04
CA ARG A 190 16.65 4.99 26.60
C ARG A 190 16.77 3.47 26.67
N ARG A 191 16.36 2.88 27.80
CA ARG A 191 16.38 1.42 28.04
C ARG A 191 15.50 0.67 27.04
N ILE A 192 14.26 1.14 26.85
CA ILE A 192 13.29 0.57 25.91
C ILE A 192 13.81 0.74 24.47
N GLY A 193 14.29 1.93 24.11
CA GLY A 193 14.87 2.23 22.80
C GLY A 193 16.01 1.27 22.44
N ARG A 194 16.99 1.10 23.35
CA ARG A 194 18.12 0.18 23.15
C ARG A 194 17.66 -1.26 22.94
N ARG A 195 16.75 -1.76 23.78
CA ARG A 195 16.27 -3.15 23.69
C ARG A 195 15.48 -3.38 22.41
N TYR A 196 14.65 -2.42 22.02
CA TYR A 196 13.88 -2.49 20.78
C TYR A 196 14.77 -2.39 19.54
N SER A 197 15.82 -1.54 19.55
CA SER A 197 16.81 -1.49 18.46
C SER A 197 17.53 -2.83 18.27
N LEU A 198 17.92 -3.52 19.34
CA LEU A 198 18.50 -4.88 19.25
C LEU A 198 17.54 -5.89 18.62
N MET A 199 16.27 -5.89 19.07
CA MET A 199 15.24 -6.75 18.49
C MET A 199 15.03 -6.43 17.00
N SER A 200 15.03 -5.16 16.63
CA SER A 200 14.87 -4.70 15.25
C SER A 200 16.04 -5.13 14.38
N MET A 201 17.29 -5.02 14.85
CA MET A 201 18.46 -5.49 14.09
C MET A 201 18.45 -7.00 13.84
N ALA A 202 18.10 -7.81 14.85
CA ALA A 202 17.96 -9.25 14.68
C ALA A 202 16.82 -9.59 13.70
N SER A 203 15.72 -8.85 13.77
CA SER A 203 14.57 -8.98 12.86
C SER A 203 14.92 -8.59 11.43
N VAL A 204 15.70 -7.53 11.22
CA VAL A 204 16.21 -7.12 9.91
C VAL A 204 17.09 -8.22 9.30
N ALA A 205 17.99 -8.81 10.08
CA ALA A 205 18.81 -9.93 9.60
C ALA A 205 17.94 -11.12 9.16
N ALA A 206 16.92 -11.47 9.94
CA ALA A 206 15.93 -12.49 9.60
C ALA A 206 15.17 -12.18 8.29
N ILE A 207 14.68 -10.94 8.14
CA ILE A 207 13.96 -10.47 6.95
C ILE A 207 14.87 -10.53 5.72
N VAL A 208 16.09 -10.01 5.80
CA VAL A 208 17.04 -9.97 4.68
C VAL A 208 17.44 -11.37 4.27
N LEU A 209 17.76 -12.25 5.23
CA LEU A 209 18.12 -13.64 4.94
C LEU A 209 16.96 -14.38 4.28
N GLY A 210 15.78 -14.40 4.90
CA GLY A 210 14.61 -15.07 4.35
C GLY A 210 14.16 -14.48 3.00
N GLY A 211 14.18 -13.16 2.90
CA GLY A 211 13.82 -12.43 1.67
C GLY A 211 14.78 -12.70 0.52
N THR A 212 16.08 -12.80 0.79
CA THR A 212 17.09 -13.12 -0.25
C THR A 212 16.92 -14.55 -0.75
N ILE A 213 16.73 -15.52 0.16
CA ILE A 213 16.50 -16.92 -0.23
C ILE A 213 15.25 -17.04 -1.12
N MET A 214 14.14 -16.41 -0.70
CA MET A 214 12.91 -16.39 -1.49
C MET A 214 13.08 -15.65 -2.82
N ALA A 215 13.77 -14.51 -2.86
CA ALA A 215 14.00 -13.73 -4.08
C ALA A 215 14.77 -14.54 -5.12
N VAL A 216 15.84 -15.23 -4.72
CA VAL A 216 16.62 -16.10 -5.62
C VAL A 216 15.74 -17.21 -6.20
N ALA A 217 14.92 -17.86 -5.36
CA ALA A 217 14.06 -18.97 -5.80
C ALA A 217 12.86 -18.55 -6.65
N TYR A 218 12.26 -17.38 -6.38
CA TYR A 218 11.03 -16.94 -7.04
C TYR A 218 11.25 -16.09 -8.28
N LEU A 219 12.37 -15.37 -8.39
CA LEU A 219 12.69 -14.60 -9.60
C LEU A 219 13.31 -15.49 -10.68
N GLY A 220 14.21 -16.40 -10.30
CA GLY A 220 14.84 -17.38 -11.19
C GLY A 220 15.79 -16.82 -12.27
N SER A 221 15.82 -15.50 -12.50
CA SER A 221 16.66 -14.83 -13.50
C SER A 221 16.71 -13.31 -13.25
N PHE A 222 17.71 -12.62 -13.81
CA PHE A 222 17.83 -11.16 -13.68
C PHE A 222 16.72 -10.43 -14.45
N GLU A 223 16.35 -10.97 -15.61
CA GLU A 223 15.30 -10.47 -16.50
C GLU A 223 13.93 -10.46 -15.79
N ALA A 224 13.68 -11.43 -14.91
CA ALA A 224 12.43 -11.48 -14.15
C ALA A 224 12.28 -10.32 -13.16
N ILE A 225 13.36 -9.65 -12.76
CA ILE A 225 13.32 -8.51 -11.83
C ILE A 225 12.56 -7.34 -12.45
N TYR A 226 12.77 -7.07 -13.74
CA TYR A 226 12.13 -5.96 -14.45
C TYR A 226 11.04 -6.41 -15.43
N GLY A 227 11.11 -7.65 -15.93
CA GLY A 227 10.24 -8.20 -16.96
C GLY A 227 9.03 -8.96 -16.41
N THR A 228 8.75 -8.90 -15.10
CA THR A 228 7.56 -9.49 -14.47
C THR A 228 6.96 -8.57 -13.41
N ALA A 229 5.63 -8.62 -13.24
CA ALA A 229 4.95 -7.79 -12.24
C ALA A 229 5.43 -8.15 -10.82
N TYR A 230 5.69 -9.43 -10.59
CA TYR A 230 6.27 -9.94 -9.35
C TYR A 230 7.63 -9.29 -9.06
N GLY A 231 8.53 -9.22 -10.06
CA GLY A 231 9.84 -8.61 -9.92
C GLY A 231 9.81 -7.12 -9.64
N VAL A 232 8.94 -6.37 -10.34
CA VAL A 232 8.75 -4.92 -10.14
C VAL A 232 8.22 -4.65 -8.73
N MET A 233 7.21 -5.41 -8.30
CA MET A 233 6.63 -5.28 -6.97
C MET A 233 7.61 -5.70 -5.86
N ALA A 234 8.42 -6.74 -6.09
CA ALA A 234 9.51 -7.11 -5.19
C ALA A 234 10.56 -5.99 -5.07
N SER A 235 10.90 -5.35 -6.19
CA SER A 235 11.82 -4.21 -6.22
C SER A 235 11.27 -3.00 -5.46
N ALA A 236 9.96 -2.74 -5.55
CA ALA A 236 9.29 -1.71 -4.75
C ALA A 236 9.42 -1.98 -3.24
N LYS A 237 9.23 -3.24 -2.81
CA LYS A 237 9.45 -3.64 -1.41
C LYS A 237 10.90 -3.45 -0.98
N VAL A 238 11.87 -3.77 -1.83
CA VAL A 238 13.29 -3.54 -1.53
C VAL A 238 13.58 -2.03 -1.40
N ALA A 239 13.06 -1.19 -2.29
CA ALA A 239 13.21 0.26 -2.20
C ALA A 239 12.65 0.82 -0.87
N MET A 240 11.45 0.37 -0.47
CA MET A 240 10.87 0.76 0.82
C MET A 240 11.64 0.17 2.01
N LEU A 241 12.19 -1.04 1.90
CA LEU A 241 13.08 -1.59 2.93
C LEU A 241 14.34 -0.73 3.09
N LEU A 242 14.96 -0.28 1.99
CA LEU A 242 16.11 0.62 2.04
C LEU A 242 15.75 1.96 2.71
N MET A 243 14.56 2.51 2.44
CA MET A 243 14.05 3.69 3.16
C MET A 243 13.92 3.43 4.66
N LEU A 244 13.33 2.30 5.05
CA LEU A 244 13.21 1.89 6.46
C LEU A 244 14.57 1.70 7.12
N LEU A 245 15.53 1.10 6.43
CA LEU A 245 16.90 0.93 6.95
C LEU A 245 17.62 2.26 7.12
N ALA A 246 17.42 3.22 6.21
CA ALA A 246 17.97 4.57 6.35
C ALA A 246 17.40 5.30 7.58
N LEU A 247 16.09 5.20 7.81
CA LEU A 247 15.43 5.75 9.00
C LEU A 247 15.89 5.02 10.28
N GLY A 248 15.96 3.69 10.24
CA GLY A 248 16.40 2.85 11.35
C GLY A 248 17.85 3.12 11.74
N ALA A 249 18.75 3.29 10.76
CA ALA A 249 20.13 3.69 10.99
C ALA A 249 20.21 5.09 11.61
N ALA A 250 19.41 6.05 11.14
CA ALA A 250 19.36 7.38 11.72
C ALA A 250 18.83 7.36 13.17
N ASN A 251 17.88 6.49 13.49
CA ASN A 251 17.39 6.23 14.84
C ASN A 251 18.45 5.56 15.72
N PHE A 252 19.15 4.54 15.21
CA PHE A 252 20.24 3.88 15.93
C PHE A 252 21.35 4.86 16.31
N LEU A 253 21.80 5.68 15.36
CA LEU A 253 22.79 6.72 15.62
C LEU A 253 22.30 7.78 16.62
N ALA A 254 21.00 8.07 16.66
CA ALA A 254 20.43 8.98 17.66
C ALA A 254 20.44 8.37 19.07
N VAL A 255 20.10 7.09 19.21
CA VAL A 255 20.20 6.34 20.47
C VAL A 255 21.65 6.25 20.94
N GLU A 256 22.59 6.07 20.01
CA GLU A 256 24.02 5.99 20.31
C GLU A 256 24.58 7.33 20.81
N ARG A 257 24.14 8.46 20.26
CA ARG A 257 24.52 9.80 20.76
C ARG A 257 23.99 10.08 22.17
N LEU A 258 22.77 9.64 22.48
CA LEU A 258 22.22 9.70 23.84
C LEU A 258 23.08 8.92 24.84
N ARG A 259 23.68 7.79 24.41
CA ARG A 259 24.60 6.99 25.23
C ARG A 259 25.84 7.78 25.64
N HIS A 260 26.34 8.63 24.74
CA HIS A 260 27.50 9.49 24.99
C HIS A 260 27.16 10.77 25.77
N GLY A 261 25.94 10.90 26.28
CA GLY A 261 25.53 12.01 27.14
C GLY A 261 25.26 13.31 26.39
N ASP A 262 25.05 13.26 25.07
CA ASP A 262 24.73 14.45 24.27
C ASP A 262 23.32 14.98 24.60
N PRO A 263 23.18 16.12 25.28
CA PRO A 263 21.88 16.70 25.63
C PRO A 263 21.09 17.16 24.40
N ALA A 264 21.73 17.27 23.24
CA ALA A 264 21.10 17.72 21.99
C ALA A 264 20.44 16.60 21.19
N ALA A 265 20.53 15.33 21.60
CA ALA A 265 19.90 14.22 20.90
C ALA A 265 18.39 14.15 21.22
N PRO A 266 17.49 14.57 20.32
CA PRO A 266 16.09 14.80 20.70
C PRO A 266 15.29 13.50 20.64
N LEU A 267 14.76 13.04 21.78
CA LEU A 267 13.80 11.92 21.84
C LEU A 267 12.57 12.14 20.95
N LEU A 268 12.20 13.41 20.73
CA LEU A 268 11.14 13.79 19.79
C LEU A 268 11.45 13.40 18.34
N ARG A 269 12.73 13.49 17.92
CA ARG A 269 13.17 13.08 16.59
C ARG A 269 12.96 11.58 16.37
N MET A 270 13.32 10.77 17.38
CA MET A 270 13.10 9.32 17.33
C MET A 270 11.61 9.00 17.18
N LYS A 271 10.72 9.67 17.94
CA LYS A 271 9.26 9.48 17.81
C LYS A 271 8.76 9.73 16.38
N ARG A 272 9.19 10.84 15.75
CA ARG A 272 8.74 11.19 14.39
C ARG A 272 9.26 10.22 13.33
N PHE A 273 10.48 9.73 13.48
CA PHE A 273 11.02 8.72 12.56
C PHE A 273 10.29 7.39 12.72
N VAL A 274 9.98 6.97 13.93
CA VAL A 274 9.20 5.75 14.18
C VAL A 274 7.77 5.86 13.63
N GLU A 275 7.15 7.06 13.65
CA GLU A 275 5.87 7.31 12.97
C GLU A 275 5.96 7.06 11.46
N VAL A 276 7.03 7.53 10.82
CA VAL A 276 7.29 7.30 9.39
C VAL A 276 7.64 5.84 9.10
N GLU A 277 8.49 5.22 9.92
CA GLU A 277 8.84 3.80 9.80
C GLU A 277 7.60 2.92 9.92
N LEU A 278 6.69 3.23 10.85
CA LEU A 278 5.42 2.53 10.95
C LEU A 278 4.64 2.71 9.65
N GLY A 279 4.49 3.95 9.20
CA GLY A 279 3.84 4.29 7.93
C GLY A 279 4.31 3.48 6.72
N ILE A 280 5.61 3.54 6.43
CA ILE A 280 6.23 2.79 5.32
C ILE A 280 6.14 1.28 5.57
N GLY A 281 6.31 0.83 6.81
CA GLY A 281 6.19 -0.58 7.19
C GLY A 281 4.79 -1.15 6.94
N LEU A 282 3.72 -0.36 7.21
CA LEU A 282 2.35 -0.75 6.84
C LEU A 282 2.23 -0.90 5.32
N THR A 283 2.78 0.04 4.56
CA THR A 283 2.77 -0.03 3.09
C THR A 283 3.52 -1.25 2.58
N VAL A 284 4.67 -1.61 3.16
CA VAL A 284 5.43 -2.83 2.80
C VAL A 284 4.63 -4.10 3.04
N LEU A 285 3.89 -4.19 4.16
CA LEU A 285 3.05 -5.35 4.48
C LEU A 285 1.82 -5.45 3.56
N LEU A 286 1.21 -4.32 3.24
CA LEU A 286 0.13 -4.22 2.25
C LEU A 286 0.60 -4.64 0.85
N THR A 287 1.76 -4.13 0.43
CA THR A 287 2.44 -4.49 -0.82
C THR A 287 2.79 -5.98 -0.87
N ALA A 288 3.18 -6.56 0.28
CA ALA A 288 3.42 -8.00 0.37
C ALA A 288 2.14 -8.82 0.10
N GLY A 289 0.97 -8.32 0.51
CA GLY A 289 -0.31 -8.93 0.17
C GLY A 289 -0.55 -8.99 -1.33
N SER A 290 -0.30 -7.88 -2.04
CA SER A 290 -0.39 -7.78 -3.51
C SER A 290 0.62 -8.71 -4.20
N LEU A 291 1.89 -8.67 -3.78
CA LEU A 291 2.95 -9.49 -4.36
C LEU A 291 2.63 -10.99 -4.33
N THR A 292 2.01 -11.48 -3.24
CA THR A 292 1.66 -12.91 -3.12
C THR A 292 0.45 -13.33 -3.95
N SER A 293 -0.22 -12.40 -4.62
CA SER A 293 -1.27 -12.66 -5.60
C SER A 293 -0.75 -12.67 -7.03
N LEU A 294 0.53 -12.33 -7.25
CA LEU A 294 1.20 -12.38 -8.54
C LEU A 294 1.92 -13.71 -8.74
N PRO A 295 1.93 -14.27 -9.95
CA PRO A 295 2.74 -15.45 -10.25
C PRO A 295 4.23 -15.13 -10.04
N PRO A 296 4.99 -15.99 -9.33
CA PRO A 296 6.45 -15.86 -9.22
C PRO A 296 7.12 -15.73 -10.59
N GLY A 297 8.15 -14.90 -10.69
CA GLY A 297 8.83 -14.63 -11.95
C GLY A 297 9.38 -15.88 -12.64
N ILE A 298 9.85 -16.87 -11.88
CA ILE A 298 10.35 -18.15 -12.39
C ILE A 298 9.27 -18.98 -13.12
N ASP A 299 7.98 -18.76 -12.81
CA ASP A 299 6.86 -19.48 -13.44
C ASP A 299 6.44 -18.84 -14.77
N LEU A 300 6.86 -17.60 -15.04
CA LEU A 300 6.59 -16.89 -16.29
C LEU A 300 7.79 -17.03 -17.22
N SER A 301 7.80 -17.96 -18.18
CA SER A 301 8.93 -18.11 -19.12
C SER A 301 8.70 -17.46 -20.49
N GLN A 302 7.44 -17.28 -20.92
CA GLN A 302 7.07 -16.77 -22.24
C GLN A 302 6.40 -15.38 -22.19
N ASP A 303 5.67 -15.06 -21.12
CA ASP A 303 4.91 -13.81 -20.97
C ASP A 303 5.68 -12.72 -20.22
N ARG A 304 6.95 -12.53 -20.58
CA ARG A 304 7.80 -11.46 -20.04
C ARG A 304 7.93 -10.32 -21.04
N LEU A 305 8.10 -9.11 -20.52
CA LEU A 305 8.60 -8.00 -21.33
C LEU A 305 10.12 -8.11 -21.48
N SER A 306 10.58 -7.97 -22.71
CA SER A 306 11.99 -7.82 -23.03
C SER A 306 12.50 -6.43 -22.61
N TRP A 307 13.82 -6.32 -22.41
CA TRP A 307 14.45 -5.03 -22.15
C TRP A 307 14.21 -4.03 -23.29
N ALA A 308 14.14 -4.50 -24.54
CA ALA A 308 13.87 -3.67 -25.70
C ALA A 308 12.46 -3.06 -25.66
N GLU A 309 11.43 -3.87 -25.38
CA GLU A 309 10.05 -3.38 -25.21
C GLU A 309 9.95 -2.35 -24.06
N ILE A 310 10.67 -2.58 -22.96
CA ILE A 310 10.71 -1.65 -21.83
C ILE A 310 11.37 -0.33 -22.21
N VAL A 311 12.52 -0.38 -22.87
CA VAL A 311 13.24 0.84 -23.31
C VAL A 311 12.44 1.59 -24.35
N GLU A 312 11.81 0.88 -25.30
CA GLU A 312 10.94 1.49 -26.30
C GLU A 312 9.76 2.20 -25.64
N ARG A 313 9.16 1.58 -24.61
CA ARG A 313 8.07 2.19 -23.84
C ARG A 313 8.54 3.37 -23.00
N ALA A 314 9.64 3.25 -22.28
CA ALA A 314 10.19 4.29 -21.39
C ALA A 314 11.01 5.36 -22.14
N ALA A 315 11.10 5.28 -23.47
CA ALA A 315 11.78 6.28 -24.27
C ALA A 315 11.02 7.60 -24.20
N PRO A 316 11.65 8.69 -23.72
CA PRO A 316 10.97 9.96 -23.54
C PRO A 316 10.33 10.46 -24.84
N GLN A 317 9.04 10.76 -24.79
CA GLN A 317 8.32 11.40 -25.90
C GLN A 317 7.73 12.74 -25.50
N TRP A 318 7.47 13.58 -26.50
CA TRP A 318 6.73 14.82 -26.26
C TRP A 318 5.29 14.46 -25.86
N PRO A 319 4.75 15.06 -24.78
CA PRO A 319 3.40 14.79 -24.35
C PRO A 319 2.41 15.12 -25.46
N ARG A 320 1.42 14.24 -25.62
CA ARG A 320 0.33 14.41 -26.56
C ARG A 320 -0.60 15.53 -26.07
N LEU A 321 -0.53 16.69 -26.72
CA LEU A 321 -1.38 17.85 -26.44
C LEU A 321 -2.59 17.97 -27.39
N THR A 322 -2.80 16.96 -28.25
CA THR A 322 -3.91 16.87 -29.18
C THR A 322 -4.65 15.55 -28.98
N SER A 323 -5.95 15.60 -28.76
CA SER A 323 -6.80 14.41 -28.59
C SER A 323 -7.53 14.07 -29.89
N PRO A 324 -7.78 12.78 -30.16
CA PRO A 324 -8.86 12.35 -31.04
C PRO A 324 -10.21 12.97 -30.60
N SER A 325 -11.13 13.11 -31.54
CA SER A 325 -12.50 13.50 -31.25
C SER A 325 -13.32 12.30 -30.77
N VAL A 326 -14.40 12.55 -30.02
CA VAL A 326 -15.20 11.49 -29.36
C VAL A 326 -15.78 10.49 -30.36
N ASP A 327 -16.14 10.95 -31.57
CA ASP A 327 -16.65 10.12 -32.67
C ASP A 327 -15.63 9.14 -33.25
N GLN A 328 -14.32 9.35 -32.98
CA GLN A 328 -13.26 8.45 -33.42
C GLN A 328 -13.03 7.27 -32.46
N LEU A 329 -13.62 7.32 -31.26
CA LEU A 329 -13.45 6.31 -30.23
C LEU A 329 -14.23 5.03 -30.57
N THR A 330 -13.73 3.87 -30.13
CA THR A 330 -14.31 2.56 -30.50
C THR A 330 -15.77 2.47 -30.11
N VAL A 331 -16.13 2.93 -28.90
CA VAL A 331 -17.50 2.88 -28.39
C VAL A 331 -18.43 3.73 -29.26
N SER A 332 -18.00 4.94 -29.63
CA SER A 332 -18.77 5.86 -30.48
C SER A 332 -18.96 5.32 -31.89
N GLN A 333 -17.91 4.74 -32.48
CA GLN A 333 -17.98 4.11 -33.80
C GLN A 333 -18.90 2.89 -33.78
N LEU A 334 -18.87 2.10 -32.70
CA LEU A 334 -19.76 0.96 -32.52
C LEU A 334 -21.22 1.42 -32.40
N GLN A 335 -21.49 2.46 -31.61
CA GLN A 335 -22.84 3.03 -31.49
C GLN A 335 -23.34 3.51 -32.86
N ALA A 336 -22.53 4.26 -33.60
CA ALA A 336 -22.91 4.74 -34.93
C ALA A 336 -23.23 3.60 -35.91
N ARG A 337 -22.52 2.46 -35.83
CA ARG A 337 -22.81 1.26 -36.64
C ARG A 337 -24.13 0.61 -36.23
N ILE A 338 -24.42 0.52 -34.93
CA ILE A 338 -25.68 -0.01 -34.42
C ILE A 338 -26.84 0.89 -34.87
N ASP A 339 -26.71 2.21 -34.69
CA ASP A 339 -27.72 3.18 -35.11
C ASP A 339 -28.00 3.11 -36.61
N ALA A 340 -26.97 2.90 -37.43
CA ALA A 340 -27.11 2.74 -38.88
C ALA A 340 -27.77 1.40 -39.27
N ALA A 341 -27.44 0.31 -38.58
CA ALA A 341 -28.02 -1.01 -38.83
C ALA A 341 -29.48 -1.12 -38.39
N ASP A 342 -29.84 -0.44 -37.30
CA ASP A 342 -31.17 -0.43 -36.70
C ASP A 342 -32.00 0.82 -37.08
N ALA A 343 -31.64 1.53 -38.15
CA ALA A 343 -32.31 2.76 -38.60
C ALA A 343 -33.83 2.62 -38.86
N GLN A 344 -34.35 1.40 -38.95
CA GLN A 344 -35.78 1.09 -39.14
C GLN A 344 -36.52 0.71 -37.85
N ARG A 345 -35.84 0.63 -36.69
CA ARG A 345 -36.45 0.33 -35.38
C ARG A 345 -36.64 1.61 -34.57
N VAL A 346 -37.66 1.61 -33.70
CA VAL A 346 -37.99 2.76 -32.82
C VAL A 346 -36.93 2.95 -31.71
N THR A 347 -36.17 1.91 -31.38
CA THR A 347 -35.08 1.93 -30.39
C THR A 347 -33.95 1.00 -30.82
N ALA A 348 -32.82 1.57 -31.23
CA ALA A 348 -31.57 0.84 -31.42
C ALA A 348 -30.94 0.51 -30.04
N PRO A 349 -30.32 -0.67 -29.86
CA PRO A 349 -29.61 -0.99 -28.63
C PRO A 349 -28.38 -0.09 -28.45
N GLN A 350 -27.93 0.09 -27.21
CA GLN A 350 -26.70 0.85 -26.94
C GLN A 350 -25.47 -0.04 -27.13
N ALA A 351 -24.40 0.51 -27.70
CA ALA A 351 -23.10 -0.13 -27.85
C ALA A 351 -22.43 -0.42 -26.51
N CYS A 352 -22.77 0.37 -25.48
CA CYS A 352 -22.35 0.14 -24.11
C CYS A 352 -23.54 0.43 -23.19
N VAL A 353 -23.95 -0.58 -22.41
CA VAL A 353 -24.94 -0.40 -21.36
C VAL A 353 -24.20 -0.17 -20.03
N PRO A 354 -24.47 0.93 -19.31
CA PRO A 354 -23.86 1.20 -18.02
C PRO A 354 -23.95 0.00 -17.06
N GLY A 355 -22.80 -0.48 -16.61
CA GLY A 355 -22.70 -1.60 -15.67
C GLY A 355 -22.75 -3.01 -16.27
N GLU A 356 -22.74 -3.15 -17.61
CA GLU A 356 -22.68 -4.45 -18.28
C GLU A 356 -21.30 -5.12 -18.17
N GLY A 357 -20.24 -4.34 -17.91
CA GLY A 357 -18.88 -4.85 -17.68
C GLY A 357 -18.17 -5.35 -18.94
N VAL A 358 -18.68 -5.04 -20.13
CA VAL A 358 -18.07 -5.43 -21.41
C VAL A 358 -16.86 -4.55 -21.70
N ILE A 359 -15.66 -5.15 -21.72
CA ILE A 359 -14.42 -4.47 -22.12
C ILE A 359 -14.28 -4.56 -23.63
N LEU A 360 -14.36 -3.42 -24.31
CA LEU A 360 -14.14 -3.34 -25.75
C LEU A 360 -12.62 -3.29 -26.07
N PRO A 361 -12.17 -3.88 -27.20
CA PRO A 361 -10.80 -3.72 -27.65
C PRO A 361 -10.47 -2.23 -27.86
N ARG A 362 -9.29 -1.81 -27.38
CA ARG A 362 -8.84 -0.42 -27.52
C ARG A 362 -8.24 -0.19 -28.91
N SER A 363 -8.75 0.83 -29.60
CA SER A 363 -8.17 1.34 -30.84
C SER A 363 -7.02 2.31 -30.55
N ALA A 364 -6.28 2.68 -31.61
CA ALA A 364 -5.28 3.75 -31.52
C ALA A 364 -5.87 5.10 -31.07
N ALA A 365 -7.16 5.35 -31.35
CA ALA A 365 -7.85 6.55 -30.89
C ALA A 365 -8.15 6.48 -29.38
N ASP A 366 -8.55 5.32 -28.85
CA ASP A 366 -8.80 5.14 -27.41
C ASP A 366 -7.49 5.26 -26.61
N ILE A 367 -6.40 4.69 -27.13
CA ILE A 367 -5.05 4.85 -26.57
C ILE A 367 -4.66 6.33 -26.55
N ALA A 368 -4.76 7.02 -27.69
CA ALA A 368 -4.40 8.44 -27.77
C ALA A 368 -5.29 9.35 -26.89
N TRP A 369 -6.56 8.98 -26.69
CA TRP A 369 -7.47 9.65 -25.77
C TRP A 369 -7.01 9.53 -24.32
N SER A 370 -6.67 8.31 -23.89
CA SER A 370 -6.18 8.04 -22.55
C SER A 370 -4.82 8.69 -22.29
N GLU A 371 -3.86 8.56 -23.22
CA GLU A 371 -2.55 9.22 -23.14
C GLU A 371 -2.69 10.74 -22.99
N TYR A 372 -3.56 11.37 -23.79
CA TYR A 372 -3.83 12.80 -23.67
C TYR A 372 -4.33 13.17 -22.26
N ASN A 373 -5.26 12.40 -21.70
CA ASN A 373 -5.80 12.65 -20.36
C ASN A 373 -4.71 12.52 -19.29
N HIS A 374 -3.86 11.49 -19.38
CA HIS A 374 -2.73 11.30 -18.47
C HIS A 374 -1.67 12.40 -18.60
N HIS A 375 -1.33 12.84 -19.82
CA HIS A 375 -0.38 13.93 -20.03
C HIS A 375 -0.89 15.25 -19.45
N TRP A 376 -2.17 15.60 -19.62
CA TRP A 376 -2.74 16.79 -19.00
C TRP A 376 -2.75 16.69 -17.47
N ALA A 377 -3.06 15.52 -16.91
CA ALA A 377 -2.89 15.30 -15.48
C ALA A 377 -1.42 15.50 -15.06
N GLY A 378 -0.47 15.00 -15.85
CA GLY A 378 0.96 15.24 -15.67
C GLY A 378 1.33 16.72 -15.63
N ILE A 379 0.82 17.54 -16.55
CA ILE A 379 1.03 18.99 -16.59
C ILE A 379 0.57 19.63 -15.26
N PHE A 380 -0.67 19.35 -14.83
CA PHE A 380 -1.19 19.91 -13.59
C PHE A 380 -0.36 19.49 -12.37
N VAL A 381 0.06 18.23 -12.30
CA VAL A 381 0.87 17.73 -11.17
C VAL A 381 2.28 18.31 -11.18
N VAL A 382 2.92 18.46 -12.35
CA VAL A 382 4.21 19.18 -12.47
C VAL A 382 4.06 20.62 -11.99
N LEU A 383 3.02 21.33 -12.43
CA LEU A 383 2.76 22.71 -12.01
C LEU A 383 2.55 22.81 -10.50
N ILE A 384 1.80 21.88 -9.90
CA ILE A 384 1.62 21.79 -8.45
C ILE A 384 2.97 21.62 -7.74
N GLY A 385 3.80 20.67 -8.19
CA GLY A 385 5.12 20.42 -7.60
C GLY A 385 6.08 21.61 -7.74
N VAL A 386 6.12 22.23 -8.93
CA VAL A 386 6.95 23.42 -9.21
C VAL A 386 6.49 24.63 -8.38
N LEU A 387 5.20 24.91 -8.29
CA LEU A 387 4.70 26.00 -7.44
C LEU A 387 4.99 25.75 -5.96
N ALA A 388 4.88 24.50 -5.50
CA ALA A 388 5.28 24.13 -4.14
C ALA A 388 6.79 24.31 -3.89
N LEU A 389 7.65 24.15 -4.90
CA LEU A 389 9.07 24.51 -4.84
C LEU A 389 9.26 26.03 -4.82
N ILE A 390 8.55 26.77 -5.68
CA ILE A 390 8.65 28.24 -5.76
C ILE A 390 8.23 28.88 -4.43
N GLU A 391 7.19 28.36 -3.77
CA GLU A 391 6.71 28.83 -2.45
C GLU A 391 7.83 28.90 -1.39
N ARG A 392 8.90 28.11 -1.56
CA ARG A 392 10.06 28.08 -0.65
C ARG A 392 10.94 29.30 -0.72
N PHE A 393 10.97 29.98 -1.86
CA PHE A 393 11.75 31.20 -2.02
C PHE A 393 11.01 32.40 -1.42
N SER A 394 11.75 33.35 -0.86
CA SER A 394 11.17 34.56 -0.26
C SER A 394 10.29 35.34 -1.24
N TRP A 395 10.66 35.38 -2.53
CA TRP A 395 9.91 36.01 -3.61
C TRP A 395 8.71 35.17 -4.09
N GLY A 396 8.70 33.87 -3.82
CA GLY A 396 7.71 32.93 -4.34
C GLY A 396 6.49 32.72 -3.45
N ARG A 397 6.30 33.52 -2.39
CA ARG A 397 5.18 33.36 -1.44
C ARG A 397 3.78 33.41 -2.07
N TRP A 398 3.62 33.99 -3.25
CA TRP A 398 2.38 33.98 -4.01
C TRP A 398 2.00 32.55 -4.48
N ALA A 399 2.98 31.66 -4.64
CA ALA A 399 2.77 30.28 -5.09
C ALA A 399 2.07 29.39 -4.06
N ARG A 400 1.86 29.86 -2.82
CA ARG A 400 1.10 29.16 -1.76
C ARG A 400 -0.32 28.74 -2.17
N HIS A 401 -0.83 29.28 -3.26
CA HIS A 401 -2.16 29.00 -3.81
C HIS A 401 -2.17 27.82 -4.80
N TRP A 402 -1.04 27.11 -4.97
CA TRP A 402 -0.96 25.90 -5.79
C TRP A 402 -2.08 24.86 -5.57
N PRO A 403 -2.70 24.67 -4.38
CA PRO A 403 -3.77 23.68 -4.24
C PRO A 403 -5.02 24.01 -5.08
N LEU A 404 -5.18 25.26 -5.53
CA LEU A 404 -6.27 25.64 -6.43
C LEU A 404 -6.14 24.99 -7.82
N LEU A 405 -4.95 24.53 -8.22
CA LEU A 405 -4.78 23.76 -9.45
C LEU A 405 -5.53 22.42 -9.43
N PHE A 406 -5.81 21.86 -8.24
CA PHE A 406 -6.70 20.69 -8.14
C PHE A 406 -8.11 20.98 -8.64
N LEU A 407 -8.60 22.23 -8.58
CA LEU A 407 -9.92 22.59 -9.12
C LEU A 407 -9.91 22.56 -10.64
N LEU A 408 -8.83 23.04 -11.26
CA LEU A 408 -8.66 22.97 -12.72
C LEU A 408 -8.52 21.52 -13.19
N MET A 409 -7.73 20.72 -12.47
CA MET A 409 -7.63 19.27 -12.71
C MET A 409 -9.00 18.59 -12.58
N ALA A 410 -9.75 18.88 -11.52
CA ALA A 410 -11.06 18.27 -11.29
C ALA A 410 -12.06 18.64 -12.39
N ALA A 411 -12.04 19.90 -12.85
CA ALA A 411 -12.85 20.33 -13.98
C ALA A 411 -12.44 19.59 -15.27
N PHE A 412 -11.14 19.43 -15.52
CA PHE A 412 -10.65 18.65 -16.66
C PHE A 412 -11.12 17.19 -16.59
N LEU A 413 -10.90 16.50 -15.47
CA LEU A 413 -11.32 15.12 -15.26
C LEU A 413 -12.84 14.95 -15.40
N PHE A 414 -13.64 15.86 -14.82
CA PHE A 414 -15.09 15.83 -14.95
C PHE A 414 -15.58 15.87 -16.40
N LEU A 415 -14.88 16.63 -17.24
CA LEU A 415 -15.24 16.76 -18.65
C LEU A 415 -14.76 15.59 -19.50
N ARG A 416 -13.61 14.99 -19.17
CA ARG A 416 -12.84 14.14 -20.09
C ARG A 416 -12.62 12.70 -19.64
N ALA A 417 -12.83 12.38 -18.36
CA ALA A 417 -12.55 11.05 -17.83
C ALA A 417 -13.46 9.98 -18.45
N ASP A 418 -14.70 10.35 -18.78
CA ASP A 418 -15.73 9.41 -19.27
C ASP A 418 -16.29 9.89 -20.62
N GLU A 419 -15.81 9.35 -21.73
CA GLU A 419 -16.18 9.80 -23.09
C GLU A 419 -17.66 9.59 -23.43
N MET A 420 -18.31 8.57 -22.86
CA MET A 420 -19.70 8.23 -23.12
C MET A 420 -20.69 8.93 -22.19
N ALA A 421 -20.19 9.49 -21.08
CA ALA A 421 -21.03 10.18 -20.12
C ALA A 421 -21.18 11.67 -20.48
N TRP A 422 -22.32 12.24 -20.12
CA TRP A 422 -22.51 13.69 -20.13
C TRP A 422 -21.36 14.39 -19.35
N PRO A 423 -20.77 15.48 -19.88
CA PRO A 423 -21.30 16.30 -20.97
C PRO A 423 -20.84 15.95 -22.40
N LEU A 424 -19.87 15.04 -22.57
CA LEU A 424 -19.33 14.73 -23.90
C LEU A 424 -20.14 13.68 -24.64
N GLY A 425 -20.56 12.64 -23.94
CA GLY A 425 -21.23 11.49 -24.55
C GLY A 425 -22.76 11.49 -24.43
N PRO A 426 -23.40 10.52 -25.09
CA PRO A 426 -24.86 10.46 -25.19
C PRO A 426 -25.54 9.99 -23.90
N ILE A 427 -24.80 9.39 -22.95
CA ILE A 427 -25.39 8.87 -21.72
C ILE A 427 -25.67 10.03 -20.76
N GLY A 428 -26.95 10.25 -20.46
CA GLY A 428 -27.39 11.33 -19.58
C GLY A 428 -26.79 11.25 -18.18
N PHE A 429 -26.66 12.41 -17.51
CA PHE A 429 -25.95 12.56 -16.24
C PHE A 429 -26.32 11.51 -15.18
N TRP A 430 -27.62 11.27 -14.94
CA TRP A 430 -28.06 10.32 -13.91
C TRP A 430 -27.93 8.85 -14.33
N ALA A 431 -28.06 8.57 -15.63
CA ALA A 431 -27.95 7.22 -16.15
C ALA A 431 -26.52 6.70 -16.03
N SER A 432 -25.53 7.57 -16.22
CA SER A 432 -24.12 7.18 -16.15
C SER A 432 -23.65 6.79 -14.74
N TRP A 433 -24.36 7.16 -13.67
CA TRP A 433 -24.04 6.70 -12.30
C TRP A 433 -24.29 5.21 -12.09
N ARG A 434 -25.00 4.55 -13.00
CA ARG A 434 -25.17 3.09 -12.98
C ARG A 434 -23.89 2.37 -13.39
N ASP A 435 -23.01 3.06 -14.12
CA ASP A 435 -21.68 2.57 -14.42
C ASP A 435 -20.77 2.77 -13.18
N PRO A 436 -20.23 1.69 -12.58
CA PRO A 436 -19.34 1.80 -11.43
C PRO A 436 -18.08 2.62 -11.70
N GLU A 437 -17.53 2.57 -12.91
CA GLU A 437 -16.30 3.30 -13.28
C GLU A 437 -16.57 4.80 -13.33
N VAL A 438 -17.64 5.22 -14.04
CA VAL A 438 -18.08 6.62 -14.09
C VAL A 438 -18.44 7.14 -12.70
N ALA A 439 -19.11 6.32 -11.88
CA ALA A 439 -19.41 6.69 -10.50
C ALA A 439 -18.14 6.91 -9.67
N GLN A 440 -17.11 6.06 -9.83
CA GLN A 440 -15.80 6.24 -9.19
C GLN A 440 -15.12 7.52 -9.65
N HIS A 441 -15.02 7.78 -10.96
CA HIS A 441 -14.43 9.01 -11.49
C HIS A 441 -15.11 10.27 -10.94
N ARG A 442 -16.45 10.30 -10.92
CA ARG A 442 -17.21 11.45 -10.39
C ARG A 442 -17.03 11.64 -8.89
N LEU A 443 -16.98 10.56 -8.11
CA LEU A 443 -16.67 10.64 -6.68
C LEU A 443 -15.24 11.18 -6.47
N PHE A 444 -14.27 10.77 -7.28
CA PHE A 444 -12.91 11.28 -7.21
C PHE A 444 -12.83 12.76 -7.59
N VAL A 445 -13.56 13.23 -8.60
CA VAL A 445 -13.66 14.66 -8.93
C VAL A 445 -14.12 15.48 -7.71
N VAL A 446 -15.20 15.05 -7.05
CA VAL A 446 -15.70 15.72 -5.84
C VAL A 446 -14.64 15.70 -4.73
N LEU A 447 -13.99 14.56 -4.53
CA LEU A 447 -12.93 14.42 -3.53
C LEU A 447 -11.74 15.35 -3.80
N ILE A 448 -11.30 15.47 -5.05
CA ILE A 448 -10.21 16.35 -5.47
C ILE A 448 -10.59 17.82 -5.21
N ILE A 449 -11.83 18.23 -5.50
CA ILE A 449 -12.32 19.59 -5.22
C ILE A 449 -12.28 19.88 -3.71
N LEU A 450 -12.88 19.00 -2.91
CA LEU A 450 -12.91 19.14 -1.46
C LEU A 450 -11.49 19.18 -0.88
N PHE A 451 -10.60 18.33 -1.38
CA PHE A 451 -9.21 18.27 -0.97
C PHE A 451 -8.44 19.54 -1.35
N GLY A 452 -8.57 20.03 -2.58
CA GLY A 452 -7.92 21.24 -3.04
C GLY A 452 -8.33 22.47 -2.23
N LEU A 453 -9.63 22.64 -1.96
CA LEU A 453 -10.15 23.72 -1.11
C LEU A 453 -9.69 23.58 0.35
N PHE A 454 -9.69 22.36 0.88
CA PHE A 454 -9.25 22.07 2.23
C PHE A 454 -7.76 22.40 2.41
N GLU A 455 -6.89 21.88 1.53
CA GLU A 455 -5.44 22.12 1.60
C GLU A 455 -5.13 23.60 1.37
N TRP A 456 -5.83 24.28 0.46
CA TRP A 456 -5.71 25.72 0.29
C TRP A 456 -6.02 26.48 1.59
N ARG A 457 -7.11 26.13 2.28
CA ARG A 457 -7.46 26.73 3.58
C ARG A 457 -6.43 26.44 4.67
N VAL A 458 -5.88 25.23 4.70
CA VAL A 458 -4.78 24.84 5.59
C VAL A 458 -3.56 25.74 5.34
N ARG A 459 -3.18 25.95 4.07
CA ARG A 459 -2.06 26.82 3.69
C ARG A 459 -2.27 28.28 4.11
N LEU A 460 -3.49 28.81 3.94
CA LEU A 460 -3.80 30.18 4.38
C LEU A 460 -3.70 30.37 5.90
N ARG A 461 -4.03 29.33 6.68
CA ARG A 461 -3.94 29.37 8.15
C ARG A 461 -2.52 29.18 8.68
N GLY A 462 -1.60 28.65 7.88
CA GLY A 462 -0.23 28.37 8.28
C GLY A 462 -0.17 27.56 9.57
N GLN A 463 0.52 28.07 10.59
CA GLN A 463 0.67 27.38 11.88
C GLN A 463 -0.66 27.19 12.63
N GLN A 464 -1.68 28.03 12.38
CA GLN A 464 -2.99 27.91 13.03
C GLN A 464 -3.79 26.70 12.55
N ALA A 465 -3.37 26.03 11.46
CA ALA A 465 -4.04 24.83 10.97
C ALA A 465 -3.87 23.63 11.93
N GLY A 466 -2.84 23.61 12.77
CA GLY A 466 -2.59 22.55 13.74
C GLY A 466 -2.60 21.15 13.10
N ARG A 467 -3.44 20.25 13.61
CA ARG A 467 -3.54 18.87 13.11
C ARG A 467 -4.13 18.76 11.70
N ALA A 468 -4.86 19.77 11.22
CA ALA A 468 -5.43 19.76 9.87
C ALA A 468 -4.34 19.71 8.78
N ALA A 469 -3.16 20.26 9.06
CA ALA A 469 -2.01 20.19 8.14
C ALA A 469 -1.49 18.77 7.90
N LEU A 470 -1.87 17.79 8.74
CA LEU A 470 -1.45 16.40 8.61
C LEU A 470 -2.35 15.59 7.66
N VAL A 471 -3.47 16.14 7.20
CA VAL A 471 -4.35 15.44 6.26
C VAL A 471 -3.64 15.22 4.92
N PHE A 472 -3.07 16.27 4.33
CA PHE A 472 -2.35 16.17 3.06
C PHE A 472 -1.25 15.10 3.04
N PRO A 473 -0.26 15.08 3.97
CA PRO A 473 0.76 14.03 3.94
C PRO A 473 0.19 12.62 4.13
N LEU A 474 -0.86 12.46 4.96
CA LEU A 474 -1.48 11.16 5.18
C LEU A 474 -2.26 10.67 3.96
N THR A 475 -3.02 11.53 3.29
CA THR A 475 -3.76 11.17 2.08
C THR A 475 -2.83 10.84 0.93
N VAL A 476 -1.72 11.58 0.79
CA VAL A 476 -0.69 11.31 -0.23
C VAL A 476 0.01 9.97 0.03
N ALA A 477 0.42 9.70 1.28
CA ALA A 477 1.02 8.41 1.65
C ALA A 477 0.02 7.24 1.49
N ALA A 478 -1.25 7.44 1.86
CA ALA A 478 -2.30 6.44 1.69
C ALA A 478 -2.60 6.17 0.21
N GLY A 479 -2.64 7.22 -0.63
CA GLY A 479 -2.79 7.07 -2.08
C GLY A 479 -1.64 6.26 -2.69
N GLY A 480 -0.39 6.57 -2.32
CA GLY A 480 0.77 5.78 -2.74
C GLY A 480 0.71 4.32 -2.25
N ALA A 481 0.27 4.08 -1.03
CA ALA A 481 0.09 2.72 -0.52
C ALA A 481 -1.02 1.95 -1.27
N LEU A 482 -2.13 2.62 -1.59
CA LEU A 482 -3.24 2.02 -2.33
C LEU A 482 -2.83 1.64 -3.76
N LEU A 483 -2.03 2.48 -4.43
CA LEU A 483 -1.49 2.22 -5.76
C LEU A 483 -0.69 0.90 -5.84
N LEU A 484 0.05 0.53 -4.78
CA LEU A 484 0.78 -0.75 -4.73
C LEU A 484 -0.11 -1.97 -4.40
N THR A 485 -1.35 -1.73 -4.00
CA THR A 485 -2.26 -2.77 -3.53
C THR A 485 -3.47 -3.02 -4.40
N HIS A 486 -3.76 -2.16 -5.37
CA HIS A 486 -4.78 -2.51 -6.35
C HIS A 486 -4.16 -3.48 -7.35
N SER A 487 -4.83 -4.60 -7.60
CA SER A 487 -4.49 -5.52 -8.68
C SER A 487 -5.48 -5.32 -9.81
N HIS A 488 -5.00 -5.13 -11.03
CA HIS A 488 -5.90 -5.18 -12.18
C HIS A 488 -6.17 -6.64 -12.53
N ALA A 489 -7.45 -7.04 -12.53
CA ALA A 489 -7.87 -8.33 -13.04
C ALA A 489 -7.88 -8.28 -14.58
N ILE A 490 -6.70 -8.23 -15.19
CA ILE A 490 -6.56 -8.13 -16.65
C ILE A 490 -6.29 -9.53 -17.19
N ALA A 491 -6.96 -9.88 -18.29
CA ALA A 491 -6.80 -11.17 -18.95
C ALA A 491 -5.39 -11.39 -19.55
N ASN A 492 -4.58 -10.33 -19.66
CA ASN A 492 -3.25 -10.31 -20.26
C ASN A 492 -2.17 -9.92 -19.23
N ILE A 493 -1.22 -10.83 -19.02
CA ILE A 493 -0.11 -10.69 -18.07
C ILE A 493 0.86 -9.56 -18.46
N LYS A 494 1.05 -9.34 -19.78
CA LYS A 494 1.94 -8.27 -20.27
C LYS A 494 1.35 -6.89 -19.97
N ASP A 495 0.06 -6.69 -20.22
CA ASP A 495 -0.61 -5.41 -19.97
C ASP A 495 -0.61 -5.10 -18.46
N GLN A 496 -0.84 -6.12 -17.63
CA GLN A 496 -0.72 -5.99 -16.18
C GLN A 496 0.69 -5.52 -15.77
N LEU A 497 1.75 -6.09 -16.35
CA LEU A 497 3.12 -5.64 -16.09
C LEU A 497 3.36 -4.20 -16.55
N LEU A 498 2.95 -3.83 -17.77
CA LEU A 498 3.13 -2.47 -18.31
C LEU A 498 2.48 -1.41 -17.41
N ILE A 499 1.34 -1.76 -16.84
CA ILE A 499 0.62 -0.93 -15.88
C ILE A 499 1.39 -0.84 -14.55
N GLU A 500 1.86 -1.97 -14.01
CA GLU A 500 2.67 -2.02 -12.77
C GLU A 500 3.99 -1.22 -12.89
N MET A 501 4.61 -1.23 -14.06
CA MET A 501 5.82 -0.44 -14.35
C MET A 501 5.59 1.07 -14.25
N SER A 502 4.36 1.52 -14.49
CA SER A 502 3.99 2.94 -14.40
C SER A 502 3.52 3.28 -12.98
N HIS A 503 2.69 2.43 -12.37
CA HIS A 503 2.14 2.64 -11.02
C HIS A 503 3.18 2.55 -9.91
N THR A 504 4.14 1.62 -10.01
CA THR A 504 5.12 1.41 -8.95
C THR A 504 5.98 2.66 -8.67
N PRO A 505 6.58 3.33 -9.68
CA PRO A 505 7.28 4.59 -9.47
C PRO A 505 6.39 5.72 -8.92
N LEU A 506 5.15 5.85 -9.42
CA LEU A 506 4.18 6.83 -8.93
C LEU A 506 3.89 6.61 -7.45
N ALA A 507 3.67 5.36 -7.05
CA ALA A 507 3.41 4.99 -5.68
C ALA A 507 4.60 5.28 -4.75
N LEU A 508 5.82 4.91 -5.15
CA LEU A 508 7.03 5.20 -4.38
C LEU A 508 7.26 6.70 -4.21
N CYS A 509 7.01 7.50 -5.25
CA CYS A 509 7.05 8.96 -5.15
C CYS A 509 5.96 9.49 -4.21
N GLY A 510 4.74 8.95 -4.26
CA GLY A 510 3.65 9.30 -3.34
C GLY A 510 3.99 8.99 -1.87
N ILE A 511 4.49 7.79 -1.59
CA ILE A 511 4.95 7.40 -0.24
C ILE A 511 6.05 8.35 0.23
N THR A 512 7.04 8.62 -0.62
CA THR A 512 8.14 9.55 -0.32
C THR A 512 7.62 10.96 -0.02
N ALA A 513 6.71 11.47 -0.86
CA ALA A 513 6.14 12.80 -0.70
C ALA A 513 5.32 12.93 0.58
N GLY A 514 4.45 11.97 0.86
CA GLY A 514 3.60 11.97 2.04
C GLY A 514 4.42 11.96 3.33
N TRP A 515 5.40 11.06 3.43
CA TRP A 515 6.23 10.96 4.64
C TRP A 515 7.28 12.07 4.77
N ALA A 516 7.82 12.59 3.66
CA ALA A 516 8.66 13.78 3.71
C ALA A 516 7.85 15.01 4.18
N ARG A 517 6.63 15.21 3.67
CA ARG A 517 5.76 16.30 4.15
C ARG A 517 5.34 16.11 5.62
N TRP A 518 5.13 14.87 6.07
CA TRP A 518 4.91 14.56 7.49
C TRP A 518 6.10 15.02 8.35
N LEU A 519 7.33 14.68 7.94
CA LEU A 519 8.53 15.08 8.66
C LEU A 519 8.73 16.59 8.64
N GLU A 520 8.53 17.25 7.50
CA GLU A 520 8.65 18.71 7.40
C GLU A 520 7.79 19.43 8.45
N LEU A 521 6.53 19.01 8.61
CA LEU A 521 5.57 19.65 9.51
C LEU A 521 5.81 19.34 11.00
N ARG A 522 6.55 18.26 11.29
CA ARG A 522 6.64 17.67 12.65
C ARG A 522 8.05 17.76 13.25
N MET A 523 9.03 18.14 12.43
CA MET A 523 10.43 18.24 12.78
C MET A 523 10.92 19.69 12.62
N ASP A 524 12.08 19.97 13.19
CA ASP A 524 12.78 21.26 13.07
C ASP A 524 14.16 21.10 12.41
N GLY A 525 14.81 22.23 12.11
CA GLY A 525 16.23 22.29 11.74
C GLY A 525 16.55 21.69 10.36
N LYS A 526 17.63 20.89 10.28
CA LYS A 526 18.14 20.34 9.00
C LYS A 526 17.18 19.34 8.36
N ILE A 527 16.49 18.53 9.16
CA ILE A 527 15.58 17.48 8.65
C ILE A 527 14.34 18.10 8.04
N SER A 528 13.71 19.04 8.74
CA SER A 528 12.55 19.76 8.20
C SER A 528 12.90 20.47 6.90
N ARG A 529 14.06 21.14 6.84
CA ARG A 529 14.55 21.78 5.61
C ARG A 529 14.76 20.79 4.47
N ALA A 530 15.42 19.66 4.70
CA ALA A 530 15.60 18.64 3.66
C ALA A 530 14.25 18.10 3.18
N ALA A 531 13.37 17.72 4.11
CA ALA A 531 12.06 17.18 3.80
C ALA A 531 11.16 18.17 3.04
N ALA A 532 11.30 19.48 3.30
CA ALA A 532 10.62 20.56 2.58
C ALA A 532 10.94 20.61 1.08
N TRP A 533 12.12 20.10 0.67
CA TRP A 533 12.53 19.97 -0.74
C TRP A 533 12.17 18.61 -1.34
N VAL A 534 12.18 17.55 -0.53
CA VAL A 534 11.94 16.18 -1.02
C VAL A 534 10.52 16.00 -1.54
N TRP A 535 9.49 16.41 -0.78
CA TRP A 535 8.12 16.12 -1.20
C TRP A 535 7.66 16.87 -2.45
N PRO A 536 8.00 18.15 -2.71
CA PRO A 536 7.62 18.80 -3.96
C PRO A 536 8.36 18.20 -5.16
N VAL A 537 9.63 17.83 -4.99
CA VAL A 537 10.40 17.13 -6.04
C VAL A 537 9.74 15.80 -6.38
N ALA A 538 9.29 15.02 -5.38
CA ALA A 538 8.55 13.80 -5.62
C ALA A 538 7.24 14.05 -6.39
N PHE A 539 6.52 15.16 -6.13
CA PHE A 539 5.37 15.57 -6.95
C PHE A 539 5.76 15.92 -8.39
N VAL A 540 6.86 16.64 -8.60
CA VAL A 540 7.35 16.92 -9.96
C VAL A 540 7.66 15.61 -10.68
N LEU A 541 8.31 14.64 -10.03
CA LEU A 541 8.58 13.32 -10.60
C LEU A 541 7.29 12.56 -10.95
N VAL A 542 6.27 12.58 -10.09
CA VAL A 542 4.95 12.03 -10.41
C VAL A 542 4.38 12.66 -11.69
N GLY A 543 4.43 13.98 -11.78
CA GLY A 543 3.96 14.70 -12.96
C GLY A 543 4.76 14.35 -14.23
N LEU A 544 6.08 14.21 -14.12
CA LEU A 544 6.93 13.80 -15.23
C LEU A 544 6.65 12.36 -15.69
N ILE A 545 6.42 11.43 -14.76
CA ILE A 545 6.02 10.05 -15.09
C ILE A 545 4.67 10.04 -15.82
N LEU A 546 3.73 10.87 -15.39
CA LEU A 546 2.43 11.02 -16.08
C LEU A 546 2.57 11.70 -17.45
N LEU A 547 3.55 12.58 -17.65
CA LEU A 547 3.86 13.19 -18.95
C LEU A 547 4.52 12.23 -19.94
N ASP A 548 5.15 11.17 -19.43
CA ASP A 548 5.75 10.09 -20.21
C ASP A 548 4.87 8.83 -20.24
N TYR A 549 3.63 8.94 -19.73
CA TYR A 549 2.72 7.81 -19.61
C TYR A 549 2.30 7.30 -20.99
N ARG A 550 2.26 5.97 -21.13
CA ARG A 550 1.79 5.29 -22.32
C ARG A 550 0.71 4.30 -21.94
N GLU A 551 -0.35 4.21 -22.72
CA GLU A 551 -1.38 3.20 -22.46
C GLU A 551 -0.79 1.80 -22.68
N ALA A 552 -1.22 0.82 -21.88
CA ALA A 552 -0.84 -0.59 -22.06
C ALA A 552 -1.73 -1.26 -23.11
#